data_AF-J2ZPY5-F1
#
_entry.id   AF-J2ZPY5-F1
#
_cell.length_a   1.000
_cell.length_b   1.000
_cell.length_c   1.000
_cell.angle_alpha   90.00
_cell.angle_beta   90.00
_cell.angle_gamma   90.00
#
_symmetry.space_group_name_H-M   'P 1'
#
loop_
_entity.id
_entity.type
_entity.pdbx_description
1 polymer ?
#
loop_
_entity_poly.entity_id
_entity_poly.type
_entity_poly.pdbx_seq_one_letter_code
_entity_poly.pdbx_strand_id
1 'polypeptide(L)' 'MDGGGRSLGARALLALISVGPMSRGDLGGRLGLSAATTTRTVRPLIEAGLVEERPPAEAGGPGRPTRLLAV' A
#
# COMPACT_ATOMS: atom_id res chain seq x y z
N MET A 1 5.41 -9.70 21.07
CA MET A 1 4.38 -10.48 20.34
C MET A 1 4.31 -9.96 18.89
N ASP A 2 5.40 -10.12 18.15
CA ASP A 2 5.68 -9.30 16.95
C ASP A 2 5.40 -10.04 15.62
N GLY A 3 4.72 -11.19 15.69
CA GLY A 3 4.34 -11.99 14.52
C GLY A 3 3.29 -11.33 13.62
N GLY A 4 2.50 -10.39 14.15
CA GLY A 4 1.44 -9.71 13.40
C GLY A 4 2.00 -8.79 12.30
N GLY A 5 3.08 -8.04 12.57
CA GLY A 5 3.63 -7.05 11.64
C GLY A 5 4.23 -7.67 10.38
N ARG A 6 5.01 -8.75 10.52
CA ARG A 6 5.61 -9.48 9.39
C ARG A 6 4.54 -10.12 8.50
N SER A 7 3.45 -10.61 9.10
CA SER A 7 2.31 -11.16 8.34
C SER A 7 1.57 -10.08 7.54
N LEU A 8 1.45 -8.86 8.08
CA LEU A 8 0.77 -7.75 7.40
C LEU A 8 1.58 -7.23 6.20
N GLY A 9 2.90 -7.13 6.33
CA GLY A 9 3.78 -6.74 5.22
C GLY A 9 3.68 -7.73 4.04
N ALA A 10 3.72 -9.03 4.34
CA ALA A 10 3.55 -10.07 3.31
C ALA A 10 2.18 -10.01 2.63
N ARG A 11 1.10 -9.77 3.41
CA ARG A 11 -0.26 -9.60 2.86
C ARG A 11 -0.38 -8.37 1.98
N ALA A 12 0.29 -7.27 2.34
CA ALA A 12 0.35 -6.06 1.53
C ALA A 12 1.05 -6.30 0.19
N LEU A 13 2.22 -6.96 0.21
CA LEU A 13 2.95 -7.33 -1.00
C LEU A 13 2.12 -8.25 -1.90
N LEU A 14 1.55 -9.31 -1.34
CA LEU A 14 0.71 -10.23 -2.09
C LEU A 14 -0.49 -9.53 -2.73
N ALA A 15 -1.12 -8.58 -2.04
CA ALA A 15 -2.22 -7.80 -2.60
C ALA A 15 -1.77 -6.94 -3.78
N LEU A 16 -0.63 -6.25 -3.67
CA LEU A 16 -0.07 -5.43 -4.75
C LEU A 16 0.36 -6.28 -5.96
N ILE A 17 0.96 -7.44 -5.73
CA ILE A 17 1.36 -8.37 -6.81
C ILE A 17 0.13 -8.97 -7.50
N SER A 18 -0.90 -9.35 -6.73
CA SER A 18 -2.06 -10.06 -7.27
C SER A 18 -3.06 -9.15 -7.98
N VAL A 19 -3.19 -7.90 -7.54
CA VAL A 19 -4.20 -6.96 -8.04
C VAL A 19 -3.57 -5.87 -8.90
N GLY A 20 -2.31 -5.55 -8.63
CA GLY A 20 -1.61 -4.43 -9.21
C GLY A 20 -1.54 -3.21 -8.31
N PRO A 21 -1.00 -2.10 -8.85
CA PRO A 21 -0.77 -0.87 -8.11
C PRO A 21 -2.05 -0.25 -7.58
N MET A 22 -2.05 0.21 -6.33
CA MET A 22 -3.24 0.82 -5.71
C MET A 22 -2.85 1.86 -4.66
N SER A 23 -3.77 2.76 -4.31
CA SER A 23 -3.49 3.76 -3.29
C SER A 23 -3.35 3.11 -1.90
N ARG A 24 -2.75 3.83 -0.95
CA ARG A 24 -2.75 3.42 0.47
C ARG A 24 -4.16 3.23 1.02
N GLY A 25 -5.13 4.03 0.56
CA GLY A 25 -6.52 3.92 0.97
C GLY A 25 -7.14 2.61 0.50
N ASP A 26 -6.96 2.29 -0.78
CA ASP A 26 -7.49 1.07 -1.39
C ASP A 26 -6.86 -0.17 -0.78
N LEU A 27 -5.53 -0.15 -0.56
CA LEU A 27 -4.83 -1.24 0.12
C LEU A 27 -5.36 -1.44 1.55
N GLY A 28 -5.56 -0.35 2.29
CA GLY A 28 -6.15 -0.39 3.63
C GLY A 28 -7.55 -0.97 3.63
N GLY A 29 -8.43 -0.48 2.76
CA GLY A 29 -9.79 -0.98 2.60
C GLY A 29 -9.81 -2.46 2.24
N ARG A 30 -8.95 -2.89 1.30
CA ARG A 30 -8.87 -4.28 0.86
C ARG A 30 -8.38 -5.24 1.95
N LEU A 31 -7.46 -4.78 2.79
CA LEU A 31 -6.90 -5.58 3.88
C LEU A 31 -7.67 -5.45 5.21
N GLY A 32 -8.71 -4.60 5.26
CA GLY A 32 -9.44 -4.30 6.49
C GLY A 32 -8.61 -3.55 7.53
N LEU A 33 -7.64 -2.74 7.08
CA LEU A 33 -6.71 -2.01 7.94
C LEU A 33 -7.11 -0.54 8.06
N SER A 34 -6.91 0.01 9.26
CA SER A 34 -7.00 1.46 9.45
C SER A 34 -5.88 2.18 8.69
N ALA A 35 -6.09 3.45 8.31
CA ALA A 35 -5.09 4.24 7.60
C ALA A 35 -3.74 4.30 8.32
N ALA A 36 -3.76 4.39 9.66
CA ALA A 36 -2.56 4.36 10.49
C ALA A 36 -1.83 3.01 10.42
N THR A 37 -2.58 1.90 10.46
CA THR A 37 -2.01 0.54 10.34
C THR A 37 -1.46 0.28 8.95
N THR A 38 -2.15 0.73 7.90
CA THR A 38 -1.66 0.65 6.52
C THR A 38 -0.36 1.41 6.36
N THR A 39 -0.28 2.64 6.88
CA THR A 39 0.95 3.44 6.84
C THR A 39 2.10 2.74 7.56
N ARG A 40 1.86 2.23 8.78
CA ARG A 40 2.87 1.50 9.56
C ARG A 40 3.31 0.20 8.88
N THR A 41 2.42 -0.45 8.13
CA THR A 41 2.71 -1.69 7.40
C THR A 41 3.52 -1.42 6.14
N VAL A 42 3.17 -0.39 5.38
CA VAL A 42 3.76 -0.08 4.07
C VAL A 42 5.11 0.64 4.21
N ARG A 43 5.28 1.48 5.24
CA ARG A 43 6.49 2.28 5.44
C ARG A 43 7.78 1.45 5.43
N PRO A 44 7.91 0.34 6.19
CA PRO A 44 9.10 -0.50 6.13
C PRO A 44 9.31 -1.19 4.77
N LEU A 45 8.24 -1.47 4.02
CA LEU A 45 8.34 -2.05 2.68
C LEU A 45 8.92 -1.05 1.68
N ILE A 46 8.53 0.22 1.81
CA ILE A 46 9.11 1.32 1.02
C ILE A 46 10.57 1.54 1.38
N GLU A 47 10.88 1.61 2.68
CA GLU A 47 12.25 1.79 3.17
C GLU A 47 13.17 0.63 2.75
N ALA A 48 12.63 -0.59 2.64
CA ALA A 48 13.34 -1.76 2.12
C ALA A 48 13.40 -1.85 0.58
N GLY A 49 12.77 -0.93 -0.15
CA GLY A 49 12.73 -0.94 -1.62
C GLY A 49 11.85 -2.05 -2.22
N LEU A 50 10.95 -2.65 -1.44
CA LEU A 50 10.02 -3.69 -1.88
C LEU A 50 8.71 -3.11 -2.45
N VAL A 51 8.42 -1.85 -2.13
CA VAL A 51 7.25 -1.12 -2.62
C VAL A 51 7.70 0.30 -2.95
N GLU A 52 7.27 0.84 -4.08
CA GLU A 52 7.49 2.23 -4.46
C GLU A 52 6.19 3.03 -4.46
N GLU A 53 6.30 4.32 -4.15
CA GLU A 53 5.22 5.28 -4.35
C GLU A 53 5.37 5.95 -5.71
N ARG A 54 4.49 5.60 -6.64
CA ARG A 54 4.43 6.23 -7.95
C ARG A 54 3.49 7.43 -7.95
N PRO A 55 3.81 8.46 -8.77
CA PRO A 55 2.84 9.50 -9.07
C PRO A 55 1.56 8.86 -9.63
N PRO A 56 0.38 9.48 -9.41
CA PRO A 56 -0.85 8.97 -9.98
C PRO A 56 -0.71 8.85 -11.50
N ALA A 57 -1.13 7.71 -12.05
CA ALA A 57 -1.31 7.58 -13.50
C ALA A 57 -2.41 8.57 -13.90
N GLU A 58 -1.99 9.67 -14.53
CA GLU A 58 -2.79 10.79 -15.03
C GLU A 58 -4.17 10.99 -14.39
N ALA A 59 -4.25 11.89 -13.41
CA ALA A 59 -5.52 12.32 -12.83
C ALA A 59 -6.28 13.22 -13.82
N GLY A 60 -6.96 12.60 -14.80
CA GLY A 60 -7.83 13.29 -15.76
C GLY A 60 -9.22 13.67 -15.20
N GLY A 61 -9.48 13.43 -13.91
CA GLY A 61 -10.79 13.64 -13.28
C GLY A 61 -10.72 14.39 -11.94
N PRO A 62 -11.85 14.93 -11.46
CA PRO A 62 -11.90 15.65 -10.18
C PRO A 62 -11.61 14.71 -9.00
N GLY A 63 -10.53 14.99 -8.27
CA GLY A 63 -10.10 14.23 -7.10
C GLY A 63 -8.69 14.60 -6.67
N ARG A 64 -8.32 14.35 -5.40
CA ARG A 64 -6.93 14.54 -4.96
C ARG A 64 -6.08 13.46 -5.61
N PRO A 65 -5.01 13.81 -6.36
CA PRO A 65 -4.09 12.82 -6.91
C PRO A 65 -3.56 11.93 -5.79
N THR A 66 -3.95 10.65 -5.78
CA THR A 66 -3.48 9.67 -4.81
C THR A 66 -2.28 8.94 -5.38
N ARG A 67 -1.17 8.94 -4.64
CA ARG A 67 0.01 8.15 -4.99
C ARG A 67 -0.34 6.66 -4.94
N LEU A 68 0.18 5.92 -5.90
CA LEU A 68 -0.02 4.48 -6.00
C LEU A 68 1.17 3.77 -5.37
N LEU A 69 0.89 2.74 -4.61
CA LEU A 69 1.87 1.75 -4.18
C LEU A 69 2.03 0.73 -5.30
N ALA A 70 3.26 0.43 -5.69
CA ALA A 70 3.59 -0.64 -6.65
C ALA A 70 4.76 -1.46 -6.10
N VAL A 71 4.88 -2.72 -6.52
CA VAL A 71 6.06 -3.56 -6.29
C VAL A 71 7.01 -3.42 -7.47
#